data_AF-A0A969KJV4-F1
#
_entry.id   AF-A0A969KJV4-F1
#
_cell.length_a   1.000
_cell.length_b   1.000
_cell.length_c   1.000
_cell.angle_alpha   90.00
_cell.angle_beta   90.00
_cell.angle_gamma   90.00
#
_symmetry.space_group_name_H-M   'P 1'
#
loop_
_entity.id
_entity.type
_entity.pdbx_description
1 polymer ?
#
loop_
_entity_poly.entity_id
_entity_poly.type
_entity_poly.pdbx_seq_one_letter_code
_entity_poly.pdbx_strand_id
1 'polypeptide(L)'
;MSSSAALESGFVFGLNELFDLGLDRMEMAKIGQRAEIDFVGLDCGIMDQFASLHGKANHFIKLDCQTMEYQYFPYKRDDIAIVLCNTKVSHNLASSEYNVRHQQCKEVVTFYQQFYPEIKTLRDISFDDFKQHEKS
;
A
#
# COMPACT_ATOMS: atom_id res chain seq x y z
N MET A 1 11.36 -5.74 -0.14
CA MET A 1 10.31 -6.75 0.08
C MET A 1 9.82 -6.59 1.50
N SER A 2 8.50 -6.47 1.71
CA SER A 2 7.93 -6.40 3.05
C SER A 2 7.80 -7.81 3.62
N SER A 3 8.66 -8.14 4.58
CA SER A 3 8.63 -9.41 5.28
C SER A 3 7.51 -9.48 6.31
N SER A 4 7.06 -8.33 6.84
CA SER A 4 5.96 -8.27 7.82
C SER A 4 4.62 -8.56 7.16
N ALA A 5 4.31 -7.91 6.04
CA ALA A 5 3.07 -8.14 5.30
C ALA A 5 2.89 -9.60 4.87
N ALA A 6 3.97 -10.28 4.49
CA ALA A 6 3.93 -11.71 4.15
C ALA A 6 3.62 -12.59 5.38
N LEU A 7 4.20 -12.27 6.54
CA LEU A 7 3.95 -12.97 7.80
C LEU A 7 2.51 -12.75 8.27
N GLU A 8 2.06 -11.50 8.30
CA GLU A 8 0.68 -11.12 8.68
C GLU A 8 -0.34 -11.80 7.77
N SER A 9 -0.14 -11.70 6.45
CA SER A 9 -1.02 -12.31 5.46
C SER A 9 -1.08 -13.82 5.59
N GLY A 10 0.07 -14.47 5.77
CA GLY A 10 0.15 -15.92 5.97
C GLY A 10 -0.53 -16.36 7.28
N PHE A 11 -0.37 -15.59 8.36
CA PHE A 11 -0.98 -15.88 9.64
C PHE A 11 -2.50 -15.74 9.59
N VAL A 12 -3.01 -14.65 9.03
CA VAL A 12 -4.45 -14.43 8.85
C VAL A 12 -5.04 -15.51 7.94
N PHE A 13 -4.36 -15.86 6.84
CA PHE A 13 -4.78 -16.95 5.97
C PHE A 13 -4.87 -18.28 6.72
N GLY A 14 -3.85 -18.63 7.51
CA GLY A 14 -3.84 -19.85 8.31
C GLY A 14 -4.96 -19.90 9.35
N LEU A 15 -5.26 -18.78 10.02
CA LEU A 15 -6.39 -18.68 10.94
C LEU A 15 -7.74 -18.81 10.23
N ASN A 16 -7.87 -18.19 9.05
CA ASN A 16 -9.08 -18.30 8.24
C ASN A 16 -9.40 -19.75 7.88
N GLU A 17 -8.39 -20.52 7.46
CA GLU A 17 -8.54 -21.94 7.13
C GLU A 17 -8.76 -22.81 8.39
N LEU A 18 -8.03 -22.56 9.47
CA LEU A 18 -8.10 -23.38 10.69
C LEU A 18 -9.46 -23.27 11.39
N PHE A 19 -10.07 -22.09 11.36
CA PHE A 19 -11.32 -21.79 12.04
C PHE A 19 -12.53 -21.64 11.12
N ASP A 20 -12.37 -21.88 9.81
CA ASP A 20 -13.41 -21.72 8.79
C ASP A 20 -14.14 -20.36 8.89
N LEU A 21 -13.35 -19.28 8.95
CA LEU A 21 -13.86 -17.93 9.23
C LEU A 21 -14.59 -17.31 8.01
N GLY A 22 -14.44 -17.87 6.83
CA GLY A 22 -15.11 -17.42 5.61
C GLY A 22 -14.66 -16.04 5.11
N LEU A 23 -13.48 -15.55 5.54
CA LEU A 23 -12.95 -14.25 5.15
C LEU A 23 -12.48 -14.27 3.71
N ASP A 24 -12.82 -13.23 2.96
CA ASP A 24 -12.26 -13.01 1.63
C ASP A 24 -10.82 -12.47 1.71
N ARG A 25 -10.11 -12.50 0.57
CA ARG A 25 -8.71 -12.05 0.52
C ARG A 25 -8.53 -10.56 0.79
N MET A 26 -9.53 -9.73 0.52
CA MET A 26 -9.50 -8.30 0.79
C MET A 26 -9.66 -8.03 2.29
N GLU A 27 -10.57 -8.75 2.95
CA GLU A 27 -10.75 -8.72 4.40
C GLU A 27 -9.46 -9.15 5.10
N MET A 28 -8.84 -10.25 4.65
CA MET A 28 -7.56 -10.70 5.16
C MET A 28 -6.44 -9.65 4.98
N ALA A 29 -6.40 -8.97 3.83
CA ALA A 29 -5.42 -7.92 3.57
C ALA A 29 -5.60 -6.72 4.51
N LYS A 30 -6.85 -6.32 4.76
CA LYS A 30 -7.19 -5.24 5.70
C LYS A 30 -6.84 -5.61 7.15
N ILE A 31 -7.04 -6.86 7.55
CA ILE A 31 -6.64 -7.35 8.88
C ILE A 31 -5.12 -7.27 9.05
N GLY A 32 -4.35 -7.75 8.05
CA GLY A 32 -2.89 -7.64 8.07
C GLY A 32 -2.43 -6.18 8.14
N GLN A 33 -2.99 -5.31 7.29
CA GLN A 33 -2.68 -3.88 7.32
C GLN A 33 -2.99 -3.25 8.68
N ARG A 34 -4.12 -3.63 9.28
CA ARG A 34 -4.51 -3.14 10.61
C ARG A 34 -3.54 -3.62 11.68
N ALA A 35 -3.01 -4.83 11.57
CA ALA A 35 -2.01 -5.34 12.50
C ALA A 35 -0.73 -4.49 12.46
N GLU A 36 -0.24 -4.15 11.26
CA GLU A 36 0.92 -3.29 11.07
C GLU A 36 0.69 -1.88 11.67
N ILE A 37 -0.49 -1.28 11.42
CA ILE A 37 -0.81 0.06 11.94
C ILE A 37 -0.97 0.04 13.47
N ASP A 38 -1.75 -0.88 14.01
CA ASP A 38 -2.16 -0.84 15.42
C ASP A 38 -1.09 -1.39 16.37
N PHE A 39 -0.29 -2.36 15.94
CA PHE A 39 0.69 -3.03 16.80
C PHE A 39 2.13 -2.63 16.49
N VAL A 40 2.48 -2.38 15.23
CA VAL A 40 3.84 -1.93 14.85
C VAL A 40 3.92 -0.40 14.85
N GLY A 41 2.80 0.30 14.62
CA GLY A 41 2.75 1.77 14.60
C GLY A 41 3.24 2.37 13.28
N LEU A 42 3.23 1.60 12.20
CA LEU A 42 3.61 2.05 10.87
C LEU A 42 2.34 2.36 10.08
N ASP A 43 2.13 3.63 9.73
CA ASP A 43 0.92 4.11 9.02
C ASP A 43 0.94 3.74 7.52
N CYS A 44 1.00 2.44 7.19
CA CYS A 44 1.20 1.97 5.82
C CYS A 44 -0.11 1.84 5.01
N GLY A 45 0.03 1.86 3.69
CA GLY A 45 -1.03 1.46 2.77
C GLY A 45 -1.25 -0.05 2.73
N ILE A 46 -2.27 -0.49 1.97
CA ILE A 46 -2.69 -1.90 1.86
C ILE A 46 -1.87 -2.73 0.85
N MET A 47 -1.00 -2.07 0.06
CA MET A 47 -0.41 -2.65 -1.16
C MET A 47 0.36 -3.95 -0.91
N ASP A 48 1.13 -4.03 0.17
CA ASP A 48 1.99 -5.19 0.44
C ASP A 48 1.16 -6.41 0.86
N GLN A 49 0.20 -6.24 1.78
CA GLN A 49 -0.73 -7.29 2.19
C GLN A 49 -1.61 -7.72 1.00
N PHE A 50 -2.09 -6.76 0.21
CA PHE A 50 -2.86 -7.04 -1.00
C PHE A 50 -2.05 -7.91 -1.97
N ALA A 51 -0.81 -7.51 -2.29
CA ALA A 51 0.04 -8.23 -3.23
C ALA A 51 0.40 -9.64 -2.73
N SER A 52 0.61 -9.81 -1.43
CA SER A 52 0.89 -11.12 -0.81
C SER A 52 -0.30 -12.07 -0.95
N LEU A 53 -1.53 -11.59 -0.77
CA LEU A 53 -2.75 -12.44 -0.80
C LEU A 53 -3.32 -12.62 -2.21
N HIS A 54 -3.14 -11.64 -3.09
CA HIS A 54 -3.71 -11.63 -4.45
C HIS A 54 -2.68 -12.00 -5.52
N GLY A 55 -1.44 -12.34 -5.14
CA GLY A 55 -0.41 -12.78 -6.06
C GLY A 55 -0.90 -13.90 -6.99
N LYS A 56 -0.68 -13.72 -8.29
CA LYS A 56 -1.03 -14.70 -9.32
C LYS A 56 0.18 -14.93 -10.23
N ALA A 57 0.53 -16.20 -10.42
CA ALA A 57 1.67 -16.58 -11.25
C ALA A 57 1.58 -15.95 -12.65
N ASN A 58 2.68 -15.37 -13.13
CA ASN A 58 2.80 -14.73 -14.45
C ASN A 58 1.79 -13.60 -14.70
N HIS A 59 1.43 -12.83 -13.66
CA HIS A 59 0.57 -11.65 -13.80
C HIS A 59 1.11 -10.47 -12.99
N PHE A 60 0.97 -9.27 -13.54
CA PHE A 60 0.95 -8.05 -12.75
C PHE A 60 -0.44 -7.77 -12.22
N ILE A 61 -0.49 -6.93 -11.19
CA ILE A 61 -1.72 -6.46 -10.56
C ILE A 61 -1.73 -4.93 -10.69
N LYS A 62 -2.80 -4.39 -11.27
CA LYS A 62 -3.15 -2.98 -11.11
C LYS A 62 -4.18 -2.89 -10.00
N LEU A 63 -3.85 -2.20 -8.93
CA LEU A 63 -4.73 -1.94 -7.80
C LEU A 63 -5.01 -0.44 -7.72
N ASP A 64 -6.29 -0.07 -7.64
CA ASP A 64 -6.71 1.26 -7.26
C ASP A 64 -6.90 1.32 -5.74
N CYS A 65 -6.00 2.01 -5.03
CA CYS A 65 -6.04 2.08 -3.56
C CYS A 65 -7.13 3.03 -3.02
N GLN A 66 -7.94 3.68 -3.86
CA GLN A 66 -9.08 4.49 -3.43
C GLN A 66 -10.37 3.68 -3.53
N THR A 67 -10.59 3.00 -4.65
CA THR A 67 -11.80 2.19 -4.89
C THR A 67 -11.66 0.73 -4.46
N MET A 68 -10.42 0.27 -4.23
CA MET A 68 -10.04 -1.13 -4.05
C MET A 68 -10.30 -2.02 -5.28
N GLU A 69 -10.66 -1.44 -6.42
CA GLU A 69 -10.79 -2.18 -7.68
C GLU A 69 -9.41 -2.64 -8.16
N TYR A 70 -9.35 -3.86 -8.69
CA TYR A 70 -8.10 -4.39 -9.19
C TYR A 70 -8.29 -5.25 -10.43
N GLN A 71 -7.23 -5.32 -11.23
CA GLN A 71 -7.20 -6.10 -12.46
C GLN A 71 -5.85 -6.81 -12.62
N TYR A 72 -5.92 -8.07 -13.05
CA TYR A 72 -4.74 -8.84 -13.42
C TYR A 72 -4.34 -8.58 -14.88
N PHE A 73 -3.06 -8.36 -15.10
CA PHE A 73 -2.46 -8.23 -16.42
C PHE A 73 -1.48 -9.38 -16.64
N PRO A 74 -1.73 -10.30 -17.59
CA PRO A 74 -0.81 -11.39 -17.89
C PRO A 74 0.56 -10.85 -18.28
N TYR A 75 1.61 -11.39 -17.67
CA TYR A 75 3.00 -11.11 -18.02
C TYR A 75 3.64 -12.39 -18.57
N LYS A 76 3.84 -12.41 -19.90
CA LYS A 76 4.49 -13.50 -20.63
C LYS A 76 5.46 -12.89 -21.63
N ARG A 77 6.69 -12.64 -21.17
CA ARG A 77 7.78 -12.08 -21.96
C ARG A 77 9.03 -12.91 -21.70
N ASP A 78 9.43 -13.71 -22.67
CA ASP A 78 10.63 -14.54 -22.58
C ASP A 78 11.91 -13.73 -22.84
N ASP A 79 11.76 -12.52 -23.40
CA ASP A 79 12.84 -11.59 -23.71
C ASP A 79 13.12 -10.57 -22.59
N ILE A 80 12.29 -10.52 -21.54
CA ILE A 80 12.40 -9.53 -20.46
C ILE A 80 12.40 -10.22 -19.09
N ALA A 81 13.48 -10.04 -18.34
CA ALA A 81 13.61 -10.48 -16.96
C ALA A 81 13.51 -9.31 -15.98
N ILE A 82 12.84 -9.53 -14.84
CA ILE A 82 12.84 -8.60 -13.71
C ILE A 82 13.91 -9.08 -12.73
N VAL A 83 14.93 -8.26 -12.49
CA VAL A 83 16.01 -8.57 -11.56
C VAL A 83 15.83 -7.74 -10.29
N LEU A 84 15.74 -8.43 -9.14
CA LEU A 84 15.68 -7.79 -7.84
C LEU A 84 17.10 -7.66 -7.26
N CYS A 85 17.59 -6.42 -7.16
CA CYS A 85 18.89 -6.12 -6.55
C CYS A 85 18.71 -5.61 -5.12
N ASN A 86 19.24 -6.33 -4.14
CA ASN A 86 19.23 -5.91 -2.74
C ASN A 86 20.46 -5.04 -2.42
N THR A 87 20.24 -3.80 -1.95
CA THR A 87 21.30 -2.85 -1.57
C THR A 87 22.13 -3.30 -0.36
N LYS A 88 21.64 -4.28 0.41
CA LYS A 88 22.23 -4.79 1.66
C LYS A 88 22.38 -3.75 2.78
N VAL A 89 21.71 -2.60 2.67
CA VAL A 89 21.67 -1.60 3.73
C VAL A 89 20.67 -2.05 4.80
N SER A 90 21.12 -2.15 6.05
CA SER A 90 20.25 -2.44 7.19
C SER A 90 19.59 -1.16 7.68
N HIS A 91 18.29 -0.99 7.41
CA HIS A 91 17.49 0.06 8.03
C HIS A 91 16.99 -0.41 9.39
N ASN A 92 17.39 0.28 10.47
CA ASN A 92 16.69 0.14 11.75
C ASN A 92 15.35 0.87 11.62
N LEU A 93 14.24 0.13 11.68
CA LEU A 93 12.86 0.65 11.74
C LEU A 93 12.54 1.38 13.08
N ALA A 94 13.53 2.01 13.71
CA ALA A 94 13.31 2.81 14.90
C ALA A 94 12.86 4.21 14.46
N SER A 95 11.55 4.48 14.57
CA SER A 95 10.84 5.70 14.15
C SER A 95 11.00 6.06 12.67
N SER A 96 10.29 5.32 11.82
CA SER A 96 10.48 5.34 10.37
C SER A 96 10.27 6.74 9.77
N GLU A 97 11.22 7.18 8.94
CA GLU A 97 11.04 8.30 8.00
C GLU A 97 9.74 8.15 7.19
N TYR A 98 9.24 6.92 7.06
CA TYR A 98 7.96 6.59 6.45
C TYR A 98 6.78 7.36 7.08
N ASN A 99 6.62 7.32 8.41
CA ASN A 99 5.52 8.05 9.06
C ASN A 99 5.67 9.57 8.89
N VAL A 100 6.93 10.07 8.86
CA VAL A 100 7.21 11.49 8.55
C VAL A 100 6.71 11.82 7.14
N ARG A 101 6.98 10.98 6.15
CA ARG A 101 6.49 11.17 4.77
C ARG A 101 4.96 11.12 4.71
N HIS A 102 4.34 10.16 5.40
CA HIS A 102 2.89 10.06 5.47
C HIS A 102 2.25 11.33 6.04
N GLN A 103 2.84 11.86 7.12
CA GLN A 103 2.39 13.11 7.74
C GLN A 103 2.57 14.31 6.80
N GLN A 104 3.71 14.41 6.10
CA GLN A 104 3.93 15.47 5.11
C GLN A 104 2.89 15.43 3.98
N CYS A 105 2.51 14.24 3.50
CA CYS A 105 1.44 14.11 2.53
C CYS A 105 0.09 14.62 3.06
N LYS A 106 -0.24 14.35 4.33
CA LYS A 106 -1.46 14.86 4.98
C LYS A 106 -1.45 16.38 5.13
N GLU A 107 -0.29 16.96 5.44
CA GLU A 107 -0.13 18.41 5.55
C GLU A 107 -0.39 19.10 4.21
N VAL A 108 0.12 18.53 3.11
CA VAL A 108 -0.16 19.03 1.76
C VAL A 108 -1.66 18.96 1.45
N VAL A 109 -2.34 17.85 1.76
CA VAL A 109 -3.80 17.77 1.60
C VAL A 109 -4.52 18.86 2.40
N THR A 110 -4.10 19.09 3.65
CA THR A 110 -4.69 20.10 4.54
C THR A 110 -4.49 21.52 3.99
N PHE A 111 -3.33 21.80 3.39
CA PHE A 111 -3.04 23.06 2.71
C PHE A 111 -3.99 23.28 1.53
N TYR A 112 -4.13 22.30 0.64
CA TYR A 112 -5.01 22.43 -0.53
C TYR A 112 -6.50 22.50 -0.17
N GLN A 113 -6.92 21.87 0.93
CA GLN A 113 -8.30 21.97 1.45
C GLN A 113 -8.74 23.39 1.81
N GLN A 114 -7.80 24.32 2.01
CA GLN A 114 -8.10 25.74 2.21
C GLN A 114 -8.66 26.41 0.95
N PHE A 115 -8.28 25.90 -0.22
CA PHE A 115 -8.71 26.39 -1.54
C PHE A 115 -9.80 25.49 -2.15
N TYR A 116 -9.71 24.18 -1.91
CA TYR A 116 -10.55 23.13 -2.50
C TYR A 116 -11.02 22.14 -1.40
N PRO A 117 -12.10 22.47 -0.66
CA PRO A 117 -12.54 21.69 0.51
C PRO A 117 -12.92 20.23 0.23
N GLU A 118 -13.21 19.88 -1.02
CA GLU A 118 -13.58 18.54 -1.48
C GLU A 118 -12.39 17.58 -1.61
N ILE A 119 -11.16 18.08 -1.65
CA ILE A 119 -9.93 17.28 -1.77
C ILE A 119 -9.76 16.43 -0.50
N LYS A 120 -9.57 15.12 -0.66
CA LYS A 120 -9.40 14.17 0.46
C LYS A 120 -8.02 13.54 0.48
N THR A 121 -7.39 13.44 -0.68
CA THR A 121 -6.10 12.79 -0.90
C THR A 121 -5.29 13.57 -1.91
N LEU A 122 -3.98 13.30 -1.97
CA LEU A 122 -3.11 13.90 -3.00
C LEU A 122 -3.54 13.56 -4.43
N ARG A 123 -4.29 12.47 -4.63
CA ARG A 123 -4.82 12.07 -5.93
C ARG A 123 -5.90 13.02 -6.45
N ASP A 124 -6.61 13.70 -5.54
CA ASP A 124 -7.69 14.61 -5.91
C ASP A 124 -7.16 15.98 -6.38
N ILE A 125 -5.85 16.25 -6.22
CA ILE A 125 -5.20 17.48 -6.67
C ILE A 125 -4.85 17.35 -8.16
N SER A 126 -5.45 18.18 -9.02
CA SER A 126 -5.07 18.22 -10.42
C SER A 126 -3.70 18.86 -10.61
N PHE A 127 -3.04 18.57 -11.72
CA PHE A 127 -1.74 19.16 -12.01
C PHE A 127 -1.80 20.69 -12.20
N ASP A 128 -2.93 21.20 -12.68
CA ASP A 128 -3.15 22.63 -12.85
C ASP A 128 -3.33 23.32 -11.48
N ASP A 129 -4.12 22.73 -10.59
CA ASP A 129 -4.29 23.23 -9.20
C ASP A 129 -2.95 23.21 -8.45
N PHE A 130 -2.15 22.15 -8.64
CA PHE A 130 -0.81 22.05 -8.06
C PHE A 130 0.08 23.22 -8.52
N LYS A 131 0.11 23.52 -9.81
CA LYS A 131 0.92 24.61 -10.36
C LYS A 131 0.47 25.98 -9.89
N GLN A 132 -0.83 26.18 -9.68
CA GLN A 132 -1.37 27.46 -9.24
C GLN A 132 -0.85 27.86 -7.84
N HIS A 133 -0.56 26.87 -6.98
CA HIS A 133 -0.14 27.09 -5.60
C HIS A 133 1.29 26.64 -5.29
N GLU A 134 2.09 26.25 -6.30
CA GLU A 134 3.46 25.73 -6.14
C GLU A 134 4.42 26.66 -5.38
N LYS A 135 4.16 27.99 -5.40
CA LYS A 135 5.02 29.03 -4.79
C LYS A 135 4.40 29.76 -3.59
N SER A 136 3.23 29.32 -3.12
CA SER A 136 2.55 29.89 -1.95
C SER A 136 3.13 29.34 -0.66
#